data_AF-G1AGF4-F1
#
_entry.id   AF-G1AGF4-F1
#
_cell.length_a   1.000
_cell.length_b   1.000
_cell.length_c   1.000
_cell.angle_alpha   90.00
_cell.angle_beta   90.00
_cell.angle_gamma   90.00
#
_symmetry.space_group_name_H-M   'P 1'
#
loop_
_entity.id
_entity.type
_entity.pdbx_description
1 polymer ?
#
loop_
_entity_poly.entity_id
_entity_poly.type
_entity_poly.pdbx_seq_one_letter_code
_entity_poly.pdbx_strand_id
1 'polypeptide(L)'
;CYTGNTWNATLCPDGKSCVKNCVVDGADYSGTYGITTSGNALTLKFKTKGQYSTNIGSRVYLMDAQDKNYLQFKMVNQEFAFEVDVSKLPCGMNGALYFSEMLPDGGGSKYSNAGAKYGMGYCDAQCPKDIKFANVEGWSGSDNDPNAGSGKYGTCCNEMDI
;
A
#
# COMPACT_ATOMS: atom_id res chain seq x y z
N CYS A 1 1.48 -8.68 15.11
CA CYS A 1 1.93 -9.66 14.09
C CYS A 1 3.23 -9.29 13.40
N TYR A 2 3.47 -8.01 13.14
CA TYR A 2 4.69 -7.53 12.49
C TYR A 2 5.22 -6.30 13.25
N THR A 3 6.53 -6.19 13.47
CA THR A 3 7.15 -5.07 14.20
C THR A 3 8.51 -4.75 13.58
N GLY A 4 8.77 -3.47 13.29
CA GLY A 4 9.95 -3.06 12.52
C GLY A 4 9.93 -3.71 11.14
N ASN A 5 10.88 -4.61 10.89
CA ASN A 5 10.97 -5.40 9.67
C ASN A 5 10.78 -6.92 9.89
N THR A 6 10.21 -7.34 11.03
CA THR A 6 10.16 -8.75 11.43
C THR A 6 8.74 -9.23 11.75
N TRP A 7 8.38 -10.43 11.28
CA TRP A 7 7.16 -11.13 11.66
C TRP A 7 7.30 -11.83 13.01
N ASN A 8 6.24 -11.83 13.81
CA ASN A 8 6.18 -12.62 15.03
C ASN A 8 5.99 -14.11 14.68
N ALA A 9 7.03 -14.93 14.87
CA ALA A 9 7.04 -16.34 14.48
C ALA A 9 5.99 -17.21 15.21
N THR A 10 5.54 -16.81 16.41
CA THR A 10 4.50 -17.54 17.15
C THR A 10 3.12 -17.27 16.55
N LEU A 11 2.83 -16.03 16.16
CA LEU A 11 1.55 -15.66 15.54
C LEU A 11 1.50 -16.01 14.05
N CYS A 12 2.65 -15.98 13.38
CA CYS A 12 2.79 -16.17 11.94
C CYS A 12 3.84 -17.25 11.60
N PRO A 13 3.64 -18.51 12.04
CA PRO A 13 4.54 -19.61 11.67
C PRO A 13 4.44 -19.96 10.19
N ASP A 14 3.30 -19.67 9.56
CA ASP A 14 3.01 -19.84 8.15
C ASP A 14 1.95 -18.80 7.71
N GLY A 15 1.80 -18.62 6.40
CA GLY A 15 0.91 -17.61 5.85
C GLY A 15 -0.57 -17.83 6.23
N LYS A 16 -1.03 -19.09 6.22
CA LYS A 16 -2.43 -19.43 6.54
C LYS A 16 -2.76 -19.15 8.00
N SER A 17 -1.85 -19.46 8.91
CA SER A 17 -1.96 -19.15 10.33
C SER A 17 -1.89 -17.63 10.56
N CYS A 18 -1.00 -16.94 9.86
CA CYS A 18 -0.86 -15.48 9.96
C CYS A 18 -2.15 -14.74 9.53
N VAL A 19 -2.78 -15.11 8.41
CA VAL A 19 -4.08 -14.52 7.99
C VAL A 19 -5.16 -14.67 9.06
N LYS A 20 -5.18 -15.79 9.79
CA LYS A 20 -6.19 -16.04 10.83
C LYS A 20 -5.92 -15.28 12.12
N ASN A 21 -4.64 -15.13 12.48
CA ASN A 21 -4.23 -14.57 13.76
C ASN A 21 -4.04 -13.05 13.73
N CYS A 22 -4.03 -12.45 12.54
CA CYS A 22 -3.64 -11.06 12.34
C CYS A 22 -4.74 -10.26 11.66
N VAL A 23 -4.81 -8.99 12.04
CA VAL A 23 -5.69 -8.01 11.42
C VAL A 23 -4.87 -6.82 10.95
N VAL A 24 -5.33 -6.17 9.88
CA VAL A 24 -4.96 -4.80 9.53
C VAL A 24 -6.07 -3.92 10.06
N ASP A 25 -5.71 -2.85 10.76
CA ASP A 25 -6.64 -1.94 11.42
C ASP A 25 -6.77 -0.62 10.63
N GLY A 26 -7.66 0.26 11.08
CA GLY A 26 -7.83 1.60 10.54
C GLY A 26 -6.56 2.46 10.64
N ALA A 27 -6.54 3.53 9.84
CA ALA A 27 -5.39 4.43 9.75
C ALA A 27 -5.75 5.84 10.23
N ASP A 28 -4.89 6.42 11.07
CA ASP A 28 -4.86 7.88 11.30
C ASP A 28 -4.10 8.56 10.16
N TYR A 29 -4.84 8.87 9.09
CA TYR A 29 -4.28 9.43 7.85
C TYR A 29 -3.41 10.67 8.08
N SER A 30 -3.88 11.63 8.88
CA SER A 30 -3.20 12.92 9.04
C SER A 30 -2.06 12.86 10.07
N GLY A 31 -2.35 12.38 11.29
CA GLY A 31 -1.41 12.44 12.40
C GLY A 31 -0.26 11.43 12.29
N THR A 32 -0.54 10.27 11.72
CA THR A 32 0.45 9.18 11.61
C THR A 32 1.08 9.11 10.21
N TYR A 33 0.28 9.26 9.16
CA TYR A 33 0.75 9.09 7.78
C TYR A 33 0.99 10.40 7.03
N GLY A 34 0.49 11.54 7.51
CA GLY A 34 0.63 12.84 6.83
C GLY A 34 -0.11 12.92 5.50
N ILE A 35 -1.18 12.16 5.37
CA ILE A 35 -2.10 12.13 4.24
C ILE A 35 -3.27 13.05 4.59
N THR A 36 -3.52 14.04 3.74
CA THR A 36 -4.61 15.01 3.95
C THR A 36 -5.29 15.32 2.63
N THR A 37 -6.58 15.64 2.69
CA THR A 37 -7.36 16.12 1.55
C THR A 37 -8.02 17.45 1.88
N SER A 38 -8.21 18.28 0.86
CA SER A 38 -8.98 19.52 0.93
C SER A 38 -9.67 19.77 -0.40
N GLY A 39 -10.98 19.56 -0.47
CA GLY A 39 -11.71 19.61 -1.72
C GLY A 39 -11.24 18.51 -2.68
N ASN A 40 -10.70 18.92 -3.83
CA ASN A 40 -10.17 18.02 -4.87
C ASN A 40 -8.65 17.75 -4.73
N ALA A 41 -7.98 18.32 -3.74
CA ALA A 41 -6.54 18.18 -3.55
C ALA A 41 -6.19 17.06 -2.55
N LEU A 42 -5.20 16.25 -2.89
CA LEU A 42 -4.55 15.26 -2.02
C LEU A 42 -3.10 15.72 -1.74
N THR A 43 -2.71 15.78 -0.48
CA THR A 43 -1.33 16.07 -0.06
C THR A 43 -0.75 14.87 0.69
N LEU A 44 0.40 14.40 0.22
CA LEU A 44 1.17 13.29 0.80
C LEU A 44 2.49 13.82 1.36
N LYS A 45 2.68 13.78 2.67
CA LYS A 45 3.97 14.12 3.29
C LYS A 45 4.91 12.92 3.23
N PHE A 46 6.16 13.17 2.85
CA PHE A 46 7.17 12.12 2.84
C PHE A 46 7.49 11.57 4.24
N LYS A 47 7.61 12.42 5.25
CA LYS A 47 7.98 12.02 6.61
C LYS A 47 7.01 12.61 7.61
N THR A 48 6.41 11.72 8.41
CA THR A 48 5.47 12.10 9.46
C THR A 48 5.91 11.45 10.77
N LYS A 49 6.21 12.27 11.77
CA LYS A 49 6.56 11.81 13.11
C LYS A 49 5.29 11.79 13.97
N GLY A 50 4.75 10.60 14.20
CA GLY A 50 3.65 10.38 15.13
C GLY A 50 4.15 10.18 16.56
N GLN A 51 3.22 9.94 17.48
CA GLN A 51 3.53 9.68 18.89
C GLN A 51 4.29 8.37 19.10
N TYR A 52 3.95 7.33 18.33
CA TYR A 52 4.45 5.96 18.53
C TYR A 52 5.47 5.51 17.47
N SER A 53 5.52 6.19 16.32
CA SER A 53 6.34 5.78 15.18
C SER A 53 6.63 6.98 14.26
N THR A 54 7.60 6.79 13.36
CA THR A 54 7.83 7.69 12.24
C THR A 54 7.48 6.95 10.95
N ASN A 55 6.55 7.49 10.18
CA ASN A 55 6.20 6.98 8.87
C ASN A 55 7.04 7.65 7.77
N ILE A 56 7.46 6.86 6.77
CA ILE A 56 8.22 7.30 5.60
C ILE A 56 7.48 6.85 4.33
N GLY A 57 7.08 7.80 3.50
CA GLY A 57 6.31 7.56 2.28
C GLY A 57 4.87 7.13 2.54
N SER A 58 4.11 7.00 1.45
CA SER A 58 2.72 6.52 1.49
C SER A 58 2.32 6.05 0.10
N ARG A 59 1.42 5.06 0.04
CA ARG A 59 0.71 4.68 -1.19
C ARG A 59 -0.79 4.65 -0.87
N VAL A 60 -1.60 5.25 -1.72
CA VAL A 60 -3.04 5.35 -1.56
C VAL A 60 -3.74 4.98 -2.87
N TYR A 61 -4.98 4.53 -2.77
CA TYR A 61 -5.81 4.18 -3.92
C TYR A 61 -7.08 5.01 -3.87
N LEU A 62 -7.63 5.34 -5.05
CA LEU A 62 -8.90 6.03 -5.13
C LEU A 62 -10.04 5.03 -4.94
N MET A 63 -10.93 5.31 -4.00
CA MET A 63 -12.10 4.46 -3.69
C MET A 63 -13.30 4.84 -4.55
N ASP A 64 -14.21 3.88 -4.78
CA ASP A 64 -15.51 4.14 -5.37
C ASP A 64 -16.39 4.99 -4.43
N ALA A 65 -17.50 5.52 -4.96
CA ALA A 65 -18.41 6.37 -4.20
C ALA A 65 -19.12 5.64 -3.04
N GLN A 66 -19.02 4.30 -2.98
CA GLN A 66 -19.59 3.48 -1.91
C GLN A 66 -18.56 3.13 -0.83
N ASP A 67 -17.30 3.57 -0.96
CA ASP A 67 -16.19 3.25 -0.05
C ASP A 67 -16.03 1.73 0.16
N LYS A 68 -16.28 0.94 -0.89
CA LYS A 68 -16.25 -0.53 -0.83
C LYS A 68 -15.16 -1.13 -1.70
N ASN A 69 -14.99 -0.60 -2.91
CA ASN A 69 -14.01 -1.07 -3.89
C ASN A 69 -13.11 0.09 -4.33
N TYR A 70 -12.00 -0.22 -4.97
CA TYR A 70 -11.23 0.76 -5.72
C TYR A 70 -12.03 1.26 -6.93
N LEU A 71 -11.92 2.55 -7.21
CA LEU A 71 -12.44 3.11 -8.45
C LEU A 71 -11.65 2.54 -9.64
N GLN A 72 -12.35 1.89 -10.56
CA GLN A 72 -11.75 1.27 -11.73
C GLN A 72 -11.85 2.19 -12.94
N PHE A 73 -10.74 2.35 -13.65
CA PHE A 73 -10.66 3.19 -14.85
C PHE A 73 -10.59 2.34 -16.11
N LYS A 74 -11.37 2.69 -17.14
CA LYS A 74 -11.31 2.08 -18.47
C LYS A 74 -10.71 3.08 -19.46
N MET A 75 -9.39 3.11 -19.55
CA MET A 75 -8.65 4.22 -20.18
C MET A 75 -8.48 4.14 -21.70
N VAL A 76 -8.91 3.05 -22.36
CA VAL A 76 -8.81 2.95 -23.82
C VAL A 76 -9.63 4.06 -24.47
N ASN A 77 -8.97 4.91 -25.26
CA ASN A 77 -9.56 6.06 -25.94
C ASN A 77 -10.23 7.07 -24.97
N GLN A 78 -9.63 7.28 -23.79
CA GLN A 78 -10.04 8.28 -22.80
C GLN A 78 -8.90 9.28 -22.53
N GLU A 79 -9.24 10.41 -21.91
CA GLU A 79 -8.29 11.40 -21.41
C GLU A 79 -8.29 11.38 -19.87
N PHE A 80 -7.11 11.54 -19.26
CA PHE A 80 -6.94 11.74 -17.82
C PHE A 80 -6.08 12.96 -17.57
N ALA A 81 -6.54 13.86 -16.70
CA ALA A 81 -5.85 15.09 -16.37
C ALA A 81 -5.82 15.30 -14.85
N PHE A 82 -4.71 15.85 -14.35
CA PHE A 82 -4.53 16.21 -12.95
C PHE A 82 -3.57 17.38 -12.82
N GLU A 83 -3.69 18.11 -11.71
CA GLU A 83 -2.73 19.14 -11.32
C GLU A 83 -1.76 18.57 -10.28
N VAL A 84 -0.49 18.98 -10.35
CA VAL A 84 0.55 18.51 -9.44
C VAL A 84 1.47 19.64 -9.01
N ASP A 85 1.74 19.73 -7.71
CA ASP A 85 2.77 20.57 -7.14
C ASP A 85 3.91 19.70 -6.59
N VAL A 86 5.00 19.62 -7.35
CA VAL A 86 6.24 18.92 -6.96
C VAL A 86 7.33 19.89 -6.47
N SER A 87 7.02 21.16 -6.24
CA SER A 87 8.01 22.21 -5.90
C SER A 87 8.81 21.91 -4.62
N LYS A 88 8.29 21.03 -3.76
CA LYS A 88 8.91 20.60 -2.50
C LYS A 88 9.50 19.19 -2.55
N LEU A 89 9.53 18.53 -3.71
CA LEU A 89 10.15 17.22 -3.89
C LEU A 89 11.60 17.38 -4.38
N PRO A 90 12.61 17.19 -3.51
CA PRO A 90 14.01 17.26 -3.90
C PRO A 90 14.47 16.02 -4.70
N CYS A 91 15.70 16.03 -5.19
CA CYS A 91 16.33 14.88 -5.84
C CYS A 91 16.28 13.62 -4.94
N GLY A 92 16.11 12.46 -5.57
CA GLY A 92 16.00 11.16 -4.87
C GLY A 92 14.59 10.85 -4.36
N MET A 93 13.63 11.73 -4.58
CA MET A 93 12.23 11.55 -4.24
C MET A 93 11.40 11.26 -5.49
N ASN A 94 10.30 10.52 -5.32
CA ASN A 94 9.33 10.28 -6.38
C ASN A 94 7.91 10.52 -5.85
N GLY A 95 7.19 11.45 -6.47
CA GLY A 95 5.75 11.63 -6.30
C GLY A 95 5.05 11.01 -7.50
N ALA A 96 4.64 9.76 -7.37
CA ALA A 96 4.09 8.97 -8.48
C ALA A 96 2.55 8.98 -8.50
N LEU A 97 1.99 9.05 -9.70
CA LEU A 97 0.59 8.79 -10.00
C LEU A 97 0.54 7.82 -11.18
N TYR A 98 -0.05 6.66 -10.97
CA TYR A 98 -0.02 5.56 -11.93
C TYR A 98 -1.27 4.68 -11.80
N PHE A 99 -1.53 3.88 -12.83
CA PHE A 99 -2.54 2.83 -12.79
C PHE A 99 -1.89 1.47 -12.63
N SER A 100 -2.54 0.61 -11.86
CA SER A 100 -2.18 -0.80 -11.73
C SER A 100 -3.43 -1.66 -11.91
N GLU A 101 -3.29 -2.81 -12.55
CA GLU A 101 -4.39 -3.75 -12.84
C GLU A 101 -4.77 -4.58 -11.60
N MET A 102 -5.06 -3.89 -10.49
CA MET A 102 -5.53 -4.49 -9.24
C MET A 102 -7.00 -4.89 -9.33
N LEU A 103 -7.38 -5.94 -8.60
CA LEU A 103 -8.78 -6.32 -8.44
C LEU A 103 -9.58 -5.20 -7.74
N PRO A 104 -10.84 -4.93 -8.14
CA PRO A 104 -11.63 -3.84 -7.56
C PRO A 104 -11.81 -3.98 -6.05
N ASP A 105 -12.01 -5.21 -5.55
CA ASP A 105 -12.21 -5.49 -4.12
C ASP A 105 -10.89 -5.75 -3.37
N GLY A 106 -9.74 -5.48 -3.99
CA GLY A 106 -8.41 -5.76 -3.44
C GLY A 106 -8.15 -7.26 -3.19
N GLY A 107 -8.93 -8.14 -3.83
CA GLY A 107 -8.88 -9.58 -3.59
C GLY A 107 -9.58 -10.03 -2.31
N GLY A 108 -10.35 -9.16 -1.65
CA GLY A 108 -11.07 -9.48 -0.40
C GLY A 108 -11.98 -10.70 -0.56
N SER A 109 -12.87 -10.70 -1.55
CA SER A 109 -13.84 -11.79 -1.75
C SER A 109 -13.19 -13.18 -1.90
N LYS A 110 -11.94 -13.23 -2.35
CA LYS A 110 -11.22 -14.49 -2.61
C LYS A 110 -10.24 -14.87 -1.49
N TYR A 111 -9.64 -13.90 -0.80
CA TYR A 111 -8.45 -14.15 0.02
C TYR A 111 -8.50 -13.61 1.45
N SER A 112 -9.35 -12.64 1.80
CA SER A 112 -9.41 -12.11 3.17
C SER A 112 -10.65 -11.24 3.47
N ASN A 113 -10.87 -10.91 4.75
CA ASN A 113 -11.94 -10.00 5.14
C ASN A 113 -11.56 -8.50 5.10
N ALA A 114 -10.34 -8.16 4.67
CA ALA A 114 -9.85 -6.77 4.61
C ALA A 114 -10.23 -6.12 3.26
N GLY A 115 -9.71 -6.65 2.15
CA GLY A 115 -10.02 -6.17 0.80
C GLY A 115 -9.62 -4.72 0.55
N ALA A 116 -10.27 -4.09 -0.44
CA ALA A 116 -9.96 -2.74 -0.92
C ALA A 116 -10.05 -1.67 0.17
N LYS A 117 -11.01 -1.80 1.10
CA LYS A 117 -11.20 -0.85 2.21
C LYS A 117 -9.96 -0.68 3.10
N TYR A 118 -9.07 -1.68 3.12
CA TYR A 118 -7.82 -1.66 3.87
C TYR A 118 -6.58 -1.69 2.96
N GLY A 119 -6.72 -1.30 1.69
CA GLY A 119 -5.57 -1.15 0.79
C GLY A 119 -4.92 -2.48 0.34
N MET A 120 -5.65 -3.60 0.41
CA MET A 120 -5.12 -4.92 0.01
C MET A 120 -5.03 -5.05 -1.52
N GLY A 121 -4.19 -5.98 -1.97
CA GLY A 121 -4.19 -6.47 -3.35
C GLY A 121 -3.23 -5.76 -4.29
N TYR A 122 -2.30 -4.98 -3.74
CA TYR A 122 -1.29 -4.30 -4.54
C TYR A 122 -0.46 -5.27 -5.39
N CYS A 123 -0.21 -4.85 -6.62
CA CYS A 123 0.69 -5.47 -7.57
C CYS A 123 1.18 -4.38 -8.53
N ASP A 124 2.29 -4.62 -9.21
CA ASP A 124 2.81 -3.75 -10.27
C ASP A 124 3.73 -4.56 -11.20
N ALA A 125 4.38 -3.90 -12.17
CA ALA A 125 5.25 -4.59 -13.14
C ALA A 125 6.59 -5.04 -12.55
N GLN A 126 6.95 -4.58 -11.35
CA GLN A 126 8.18 -4.96 -10.64
C GLN A 126 8.02 -6.27 -9.86
N CYS A 127 6.80 -6.81 -9.77
CA CYS A 127 6.51 -8.02 -8.98
C CYS A 127 7.03 -7.93 -7.52
N PRO A 128 6.68 -6.87 -6.76
CA PRO A 128 7.25 -6.55 -5.45
C PRO A 128 7.09 -7.69 -4.46
N LYS A 129 8.19 -8.06 -3.81
CA LYS A 129 8.25 -9.12 -2.78
C LYS A 129 8.11 -8.59 -1.36
N ASP A 130 8.07 -7.27 -1.19
CA ASP A 130 7.90 -6.59 0.08
C ASP A 130 6.43 -6.46 0.52
N ILE A 131 5.48 -6.88 -0.32
CA ILE A 131 4.05 -6.89 0.01
C ILE A 131 3.77 -7.89 1.13
N LYS A 132 3.19 -7.39 2.22
CA LYS A 132 3.19 -8.08 3.52
C LYS A 132 2.05 -9.05 3.76
N PHE A 133 0.91 -8.96 3.06
CA PHE A 133 -0.29 -9.74 3.40
C PHE A 133 0.00 -11.26 3.44
N ALA A 134 0.31 -11.77 4.64
CA ALA A 134 0.78 -13.11 4.95
C ALA A 134 1.96 -13.67 4.11
N ASN A 135 2.82 -12.81 3.56
CA ASN A 135 4.02 -13.21 2.80
C ASN A 135 5.19 -13.55 3.73
N VAL A 136 4.97 -14.52 4.63
CA VAL A 136 5.89 -14.82 5.74
C VAL A 136 6.99 -15.81 5.36
N GLU A 137 6.74 -16.65 4.35
CA GLU A 137 7.69 -17.67 3.94
C GLU A 137 8.94 -17.02 3.34
N GLY A 138 10.12 -17.36 3.87
CA GLY A 138 11.39 -16.80 3.41
C GLY A 138 11.54 -15.30 3.67
N TRP A 139 10.78 -14.73 4.60
CA TRP A 139 10.87 -13.30 4.91
C TRP A 139 12.27 -12.91 5.42
N SER A 140 12.90 -11.96 4.73
CA SER A 140 14.14 -11.33 5.13
C SER A 140 13.91 -9.84 5.34
N GLY A 141 14.19 -9.33 6.55
CA GLY A 141 14.20 -7.89 6.80
C GLY A 141 15.26 -7.19 5.95
N SER A 142 15.00 -5.93 5.58
CA SER A 142 15.98 -5.12 4.85
C SER A 142 17.05 -4.57 5.79
N ASP A 143 18.30 -4.51 5.31
CA ASP A 143 19.44 -3.90 6.04
C ASP A 143 19.42 -2.37 5.98
N ASN A 144 18.72 -1.78 5.01
CA ASN A 144 18.68 -0.32 4.79
C ASN A 144 17.29 0.29 4.98
N ASP A 145 16.27 -0.52 5.26
CA ASP A 145 14.93 -0.05 5.62
C ASP A 145 14.42 -0.80 6.87
N PRO A 146 14.33 -0.12 8.03
CA PRO A 146 13.90 -0.75 9.28
C PRO A 146 12.41 -1.15 9.29
N ASN A 147 11.63 -0.78 8.27
CA ASN A 147 10.19 -1.05 8.18
C ASN A 147 9.83 -2.07 7.10
N ALA A 148 10.77 -2.42 6.22
CA ALA A 148 10.54 -3.27 5.06
C ALA A 148 11.41 -4.54 5.07
N GLY A 149 11.02 -5.48 4.21
CA GLY A 149 11.70 -6.74 3.99
C GLY A 149 11.15 -7.37 2.73
N SER A 150 11.49 -8.62 2.44
CA SER A 150 10.98 -9.34 1.28
C SER A 150 10.68 -10.78 1.63
N GLY A 151 9.51 -11.26 1.23
CA GLY A 151 9.12 -12.65 1.33
C GLY A 151 9.40 -13.44 0.05
N LYS A 152 8.96 -14.70 0.03
CA LYS A 152 9.10 -15.59 -1.12
C LYS A 152 8.31 -15.14 -2.34
N TYR A 153 7.08 -14.62 -2.13
CA TYR A 153 6.15 -14.31 -3.19
C TYR A 153 6.26 -12.84 -3.62
N GLY A 154 6.16 -12.59 -4.92
CA GLY A 154 5.96 -11.26 -5.50
C GLY A 154 4.55 -11.12 -6.07
N THR A 155 4.03 -9.89 -6.16
CA THR A 155 2.70 -9.62 -6.71
C THR A 155 2.79 -8.84 -8.02
N CYS A 156 2.51 -9.51 -9.15
CA CYS A 156 2.67 -8.93 -10.49
C CYS A 156 1.33 -8.56 -11.11
N CYS A 157 1.27 -7.44 -11.84
CA CYS A 157 0.19 -7.12 -12.78
C CYS A 157 0.64 -6.04 -13.77
N ASN A 158 -0.21 -5.69 -14.74
CA ASN A 158 0.09 -4.60 -15.66
C ASN A 158 0.09 -3.26 -14.92
N GLU A 159 1.00 -2.39 -15.32
CA GLU A 159 1.23 -1.06 -14.75
C GLU A 159 1.33 -0.03 -15.87
N MET A 160 0.74 1.14 -15.64
CA MET A 160 0.87 2.31 -16.50
C MET A 160 1.25 3.51 -15.63
N ASP A 161 2.54 3.86 -15.68
CA ASP A 161 3.05 5.10 -15.13
C ASP A 161 2.63 6.27 -16.03
N ILE A 162 1.81 7.20 -15.52
CA ILE A 162 1.31 8.39 -16.26
C ILE A 162 2.38 9.46 -16.34
#